data_AF-A0AA43M0E5-F1
#
_entry.id   AF-A0AA43M0E5-F1
#
_cell.length_a   1.000
_cell.length_b   1.000
_cell.length_c   1.000
_cell.angle_alpha   90.00
_cell.angle_beta   90.00
_cell.angle_gamma   90.00
#
_symmetry.space_group_name_H-M   'P 1'
#
loop_
_entity.id
_entity.type
_entity.pdbx_description
1 polymer ?
#
loop_
_entity_poly.entity_id
_entity_poly.type
_entity_poly.pdbx_seq_one_letter_code
_entity_poly.pdbx_strand_id
1 'polypeptide(L)'
;MNKDEFYNSINEFSDDAVESYLLLEKTHNKLSRNKVIIVIFAGAVIALFEVIRYKNWGENIHNFIVNFFLWGQTLFNYHIFQLLIALLLCIISSYLIHLHSYNKSKLNASSSNNVNILSFFNEIFRKYKLISLLFFLLPDFFIAKAFKDTNKNKLKRVESNSKCDCKDECPVSRLEKISMCDYDRLKITNKFFIEFSNWFNLCFTTILVALTVLFWGVLNEVCIQILTYFVSFRIASRATEIVIAFYNDVVKVNAITFIYKTDKGESSVYISNWKNSLLLKTGRISLAVHTLLEIVFIFSILYLLVSKHVIFDGLPIHNDGHYIEFLLFSASVSVFNFSFFDYKNVCLSIMHVSQVFLSMVLIVLSVARYLGLSDELTAREEEFFHKIELKRQINQE
;
A
#
# COMPACT_ATOMS: atom_id res chain seq x y z
N MET A 1 -28.22 -20.62 -28.83
CA MET A 1 -27.99 -19.19 -28.52
C MET A 1 -27.12 -18.59 -29.61
N ASN A 2 -27.45 -17.40 -30.14
CA ASN A 2 -26.58 -16.74 -31.13
C ASN A 2 -25.28 -16.27 -30.45
N LYS A 3 -24.17 -16.17 -31.19
CA LYS A 3 -22.86 -15.79 -30.63
C LYS A 3 -22.97 -14.46 -29.87
N ASP A 4 -23.69 -13.50 -30.44
CA ASP A 4 -23.88 -12.17 -29.85
C ASP A 4 -24.78 -12.19 -28.60
N GLU A 5 -25.82 -13.03 -28.54
CA GLU A 5 -26.65 -13.24 -27.34
C GLU A 5 -25.86 -13.90 -26.21
N PHE A 6 -24.96 -14.83 -26.55
CA PHE A 6 -24.07 -15.48 -25.60
C PHE A 6 -23.00 -14.53 -25.08
N TYR A 7 -22.38 -13.74 -25.96
CA TYR A 7 -21.48 -12.65 -25.56
C TYR A 7 -22.20 -11.66 -24.64
N ASN A 8 -23.43 -11.23 -24.96
CA ASN A 8 -24.22 -10.34 -24.11
C ASN A 8 -24.57 -10.98 -22.76
N SER A 9 -24.95 -12.26 -22.72
CA SER A 9 -25.26 -12.96 -21.46
C SER A 9 -24.04 -13.21 -20.56
N ILE A 10 -22.84 -13.29 -21.13
CA ILE A 10 -21.58 -13.38 -20.39
C ILE A 10 -21.09 -12.00 -19.96
N ASN A 11 -21.49 -10.94 -20.67
CA ASN A 11 -21.01 -9.58 -20.42
C ASN A 11 -21.65 -8.92 -19.19
N GLU A 12 -22.65 -9.54 -18.57
CA GLU A 12 -23.29 -8.96 -17.40
C GLU A 12 -22.56 -9.30 -16.09
N PHE A 13 -22.14 -8.28 -15.35
CA PHE A 13 -21.82 -8.44 -13.93
C PHE A 13 -23.08 -8.85 -13.16
N SER A 14 -22.93 -9.73 -12.16
CA SER A 14 -24.04 -10.11 -11.29
C SER A 14 -24.49 -8.93 -10.44
N ASP A 15 -25.79 -8.86 -10.14
CA ASP A 15 -26.35 -7.80 -9.27
C ASP A 15 -25.69 -7.79 -7.89
N ASP A 16 -25.34 -8.97 -7.37
CA ASP A 16 -24.54 -9.11 -6.14
C ASP A 16 -23.20 -8.38 -6.21
N ALA A 17 -22.53 -8.44 -7.37
CA ALA A 17 -21.24 -7.78 -7.57
C ALA A 17 -21.41 -6.25 -7.62
N VAL A 18 -22.51 -5.77 -8.20
CA VAL A 18 -22.88 -4.35 -8.20
C VAL A 18 -23.16 -3.86 -6.78
N GLU A 19 -23.95 -4.60 -5.99
CA GLU A 19 -24.26 -4.22 -4.60
C GLU A 19 -23.02 -4.27 -3.70
N SER A 20 -22.23 -5.32 -3.88
CA SER A 20 -20.91 -5.47 -3.26
C SER A 20 -20.02 -4.26 -3.52
N TYR A 21 -19.95 -3.81 -4.77
CA TYR A 21 -19.19 -2.63 -5.16
C TYR A 21 -19.72 -1.37 -4.48
N LEU A 22 -21.03 -1.12 -4.54
CA LEU A 22 -21.66 0.06 -3.93
C LEU A 22 -21.45 0.12 -2.41
N LEU A 23 -21.51 -1.03 -1.73
CA LEU A 23 -21.27 -1.11 -0.29
C LEU A 23 -19.81 -0.78 0.06
N LEU A 24 -18.85 -1.34 -0.68
CA LEU A 24 -17.43 -1.03 -0.48
C LEU A 24 -17.11 0.42 -0.82
N GLU A 25 -17.71 0.96 -1.87
CA GLU A 25 -17.55 2.36 -2.26
C GLU A 25 -18.11 3.30 -1.19
N LYS A 26 -19.29 3.02 -0.64
CA LYS A 26 -19.87 3.78 0.48
C LYS A 26 -18.96 3.74 1.70
N THR A 27 -18.40 2.57 2.01
CA THR A 27 -17.43 2.39 3.11
C THR A 27 -16.15 3.18 2.84
N HIS A 28 -15.65 3.14 1.61
CA HIS A 28 -14.47 3.87 1.16
C HIS A 28 -14.66 5.38 1.27
N ASN A 29 -15.80 5.91 0.81
CA ASN A 29 -16.12 7.34 0.85
C ASN A 29 -16.33 7.87 2.28
N LYS A 30 -16.93 7.07 3.16
CA LYS A 30 -17.00 7.41 4.59
C LYS A 30 -15.61 7.48 5.22
N LEU A 31 -14.74 6.53 4.87
CA LEU A 31 -13.38 6.50 5.38
C LEU A 31 -12.55 7.66 4.82
N SER A 32 -12.63 7.98 3.52
CA SER A 32 -11.85 9.03 2.88
C SER A 32 -12.09 10.41 3.51
N ARG A 33 -13.34 10.76 3.85
CA ARG A 33 -13.66 11.98 4.60
C ARG A 33 -12.94 12.06 5.94
N ASN A 34 -12.98 10.99 6.72
CA ASN A 34 -12.30 10.94 8.02
C ASN A 34 -10.77 10.98 7.88
N LYS A 35 -10.21 10.43 6.80
CA LYS A 35 -8.76 10.43 6.53
C LYS A 35 -8.20 11.82 6.27
N VAL A 36 -8.89 12.63 5.45
CA VAL A 36 -8.47 14.01 5.17
C VAL A 36 -8.41 14.82 6.47
N ILE A 37 -9.40 14.64 7.35
CA ILE A 37 -9.42 15.26 8.67
C ILE A 37 -8.22 14.83 9.51
N ILE A 38 -7.88 13.54 9.53
CA ILE A 38 -6.72 13.03 10.28
C ILE A 38 -5.40 13.62 9.76
N VAL A 39 -5.20 13.67 8.44
CA VAL A 39 -3.97 14.23 7.84
C VAL A 39 -3.86 15.73 8.12
N ILE A 40 -4.94 16.48 7.96
CA ILE A 40 -4.97 17.92 8.26
C ILE A 40 -4.73 18.15 9.76
N PHE A 41 -5.38 17.38 10.63
CA PHE A 41 -5.23 17.49 12.07
C PHE A 41 -3.79 17.17 12.50
N ALA A 42 -3.19 16.11 11.98
CA ALA A 42 -1.79 15.78 12.25
C ALA A 42 -0.84 16.89 11.77
N GLY A 43 -1.07 17.43 10.56
CA GLY A 43 -0.30 18.58 10.06
C GLY A 43 -0.44 19.82 10.92
N ALA A 44 -1.66 20.12 11.40
CA ALA A 44 -1.93 21.23 12.30
C ALA A 44 -1.26 21.03 13.68
N VAL A 45 -1.27 19.81 14.21
CA VAL A 45 -0.58 19.46 15.47
C VAL A 45 0.93 19.64 15.31
N ILE A 46 1.51 19.19 14.20
CA ILE A 46 2.94 19.39 13.91
C ILE A 46 3.28 20.88 13.85
N ALA A 47 2.50 21.68 13.11
CA ALA A 47 2.73 23.11 12.98
C ALA A 47 2.56 23.87 14.31
N LEU A 48 1.52 23.53 15.09
CA LEU A 48 1.27 24.12 16.41
C LEU A 48 2.39 23.77 17.39
N PHE A 49 2.90 22.54 17.34
CA PHE A 49 3.97 22.09 18.21
C PHE A 49 5.30 22.78 17.90
N GLU A 50 5.65 22.98 16.63
CA GLU A 50 6.83 23.78 16.26
C GLU A 50 6.73 25.22 16.81
N VAL A 51 5.53 25.82 16.77
CA VAL A 51 5.29 27.16 17.37
C VAL A 51 5.40 27.14 18.90
N ILE A 52 4.96 26.07 19.57
CA ILE A 52 5.03 25.93 21.03
C ILE A 52 6.46 25.62 21.51
N ARG A 53 7.22 24.81 20.75
CA ARG A 53 8.62 24.47 21.03
C ARG A 53 9.50 25.73 21.07
N TYR A 54 9.15 26.74 20.29
CA TYR A 54 9.81 28.05 20.33
C TYR A 54 9.66 28.79 21.67
N LYS A 55 8.69 28.41 22.53
CA LYS A 55 8.27 29.25 23.66
C LYS A 55 8.55 28.77 25.07
N ASN A 56 8.84 27.49 25.35
CA ASN A 56 9.24 27.05 26.71
C ASN A 56 9.35 25.54 26.82
N TRP A 57 10.54 24.95 26.87
CA TRP A 57 10.75 23.67 27.57
C TRP A 57 12.04 23.78 28.41
N GLY A 58 11.83 24.08 29.69
CA GLY A 58 12.87 24.26 30.70
C GLY A 58 13.37 22.94 31.29
N GLU A 59 14.61 23.04 31.75
CA GLU A 59 15.57 22.17 32.45
C GLU A 59 15.08 20.99 33.34
N ASN A 60 13.79 20.77 33.57
CA ASN A 60 13.31 19.82 34.60
C ASN A 60 13.08 18.36 34.14
N ILE A 61 13.13 18.05 32.85
CA ILE A 61 12.93 16.66 32.34
C ILE A 61 14.25 15.87 32.27
N HIS A 62 15.38 16.56 32.34
CA HIS A 62 16.70 15.95 32.22
C HIS A 62 17.00 14.95 33.37
N ASN A 63 16.54 15.26 34.59
CA ASN A 63 16.87 14.48 35.78
C ASN A 63 16.04 13.19 35.96
N PHE A 64 14.95 13.01 35.22
CA PHE A 64 14.16 11.76 35.27
C PHE A 64 14.72 10.68 34.31
N ILE A 65 15.34 11.09 33.21
CA ILE A 65 15.81 10.19 32.15
C ILE A 65 17.20 9.58 32.48
N VAL A 66 18.04 10.34 33.18
CA VAL A 66 19.42 9.92 33.53
C VAL A 66 19.45 8.70 34.47
N ASN A 67 18.44 8.51 35.33
CA ASN A 67 18.42 7.42 36.31
C ASN A 67 17.89 6.08 35.78
N PHE A 68 17.29 6.02 34.59
CA PHE A 68 16.87 4.75 33.97
C PHE A 68 17.99 4.12 33.11
N PHE A 69 19.03 4.88 32.75
CA PHE A 69 19.98 4.54 31.69
C PHE A 69 21.29 3.87 32.13
N LEU A 70 21.54 3.75 33.44
CA LEU A 70 22.81 3.22 33.97
C LEU A 70 22.97 1.69 33.87
N TRP A 71 22.08 0.99 33.17
CA TRP A 71 22.14 -0.48 32.95
C TRP A 71 22.61 -0.90 31.54
N GLY A 72 22.93 0.03 30.64
CA GLY A 72 23.12 -0.24 29.21
C GLY A 72 24.56 -0.32 28.70
N GLN A 73 25.42 -1.20 29.23
CA GLN A 73 26.79 -1.40 28.71
C GLN A 73 27.04 -2.85 28.26
N THR A 74 26.81 -3.15 26.97
CA THR A 74 27.57 -4.13 26.15
C THR A 74 27.25 -3.92 24.65
N LEU A 75 28.19 -3.32 23.92
CA LEU A 75 27.95 -2.55 22.69
C LEU A 75 27.75 -3.33 21.37
N PHE A 76 28.05 -4.64 21.29
CA PHE A 76 27.86 -5.39 20.04
C PHE A 76 26.51 -6.13 19.97
N ASN A 77 26.01 -6.59 21.11
CA ASN A 77 24.68 -7.23 21.19
C ASN A 77 23.54 -6.21 21.05
N TYR A 78 23.82 -4.93 21.28
CA TYR A 78 22.78 -3.89 21.31
C TYR A 78 22.28 -3.49 19.93
N HIS A 79 23.16 -3.27 18.95
CA HIS A 79 22.73 -2.91 17.59
C HIS A 79 21.96 -4.03 16.90
N ILE A 80 22.39 -5.27 17.08
CA ILE A 80 21.65 -6.44 16.59
C ILE A 80 20.28 -6.51 17.27
N PHE A 81 20.20 -6.31 18.57
CA PHE A 81 18.94 -6.31 19.30
C PHE A 81 17.99 -5.18 18.86
N GLN A 82 18.49 -3.94 18.71
CA GLN A 82 17.74 -2.81 18.18
C GLN A 82 17.24 -3.08 16.76
N LEU A 83 18.09 -3.66 15.90
CA LEU A 83 17.74 -4.06 14.54
C LEU A 83 16.61 -5.10 14.53
N LEU A 84 16.69 -6.10 15.42
CA LEU A 84 15.64 -7.12 15.57
C LEU A 84 14.32 -6.53 16.09
N ILE A 85 14.37 -5.58 17.04
CA ILE A 85 13.17 -4.85 17.49
C ILE A 85 12.58 -4.07 16.32
N ALA A 86 13.39 -3.30 15.59
CA ALA A 86 12.94 -2.52 14.46
C ALA A 86 12.30 -3.40 13.36
N LEU A 87 12.91 -4.56 13.09
CA LEU A 87 12.40 -5.56 12.16
C LEU A 87 11.02 -6.11 12.61
N LEU A 88 10.91 -6.45 13.90
CA LEU A 88 9.65 -6.93 14.49
C LEU A 88 8.55 -5.86 14.39
N LEU A 89 8.86 -4.61 14.73
CA LEU A 89 7.93 -3.49 14.59
C LEU A 89 7.52 -3.30 13.13
N CYS A 90 8.44 -3.44 12.18
CA CYS A 90 8.15 -3.37 10.74
C CYS A 90 7.13 -4.45 10.34
N ILE A 91 7.37 -5.71 10.70
CA ILE A 91 6.46 -6.83 10.41
C ILE A 91 5.08 -6.61 11.06
N ILE A 92 5.04 -6.21 12.33
CA ILE A 92 3.78 -5.97 13.05
C ILE A 92 3.00 -4.83 12.38
N SER A 93 3.65 -3.69 12.11
CA SER A 93 3.00 -2.54 11.49
C SER A 93 2.43 -2.88 10.12
N SER A 94 3.21 -3.60 9.30
CA SER A 94 2.80 -4.07 7.97
C SER A 94 1.62 -5.03 8.05
N TYR A 95 1.68 -6.01 8.97
CA TYR A 95 0.59 -6.94 9.23
C TYR A 95 -0.71 -6.22 9.61
N LEU A 96 -0.63 -5.26 10.54
CA LEU A 96 -1.80 -4.50 10.97
C LEU A 96 -2.40 -3.68 9.82
N ILE A 97 -1.58 -2.97 9.04
CA ILE A 97 -2.04 -2.15 7.92
C ILE A 97 -2.78 -3.02 6.88
N HIS A 98 -2.18 -4.14 6.47
CA HIS A 98 -2.80 -5.00 5.47
C HIS A 98 -3.98 -5.80 6.02
N LEU A 99 -3.98 -6.19 7.30
CA LEU A 99 -5.12 -6.83 7.94
C LEU A 99 -6.34 -5.89 8.00
N HIS A 100 -6.13 -4.63 8.35
CA HIS A 100 -7.21 -3.64 8.34
C HIS A 100 -7.72 -3.40 6.92
N SER A 101 -6.82 -3.30 5.94
CA SER A 101 -7.17 -3.20 4.53
C SER A 101 -7.99 -4.39 4.07
N TYR A 102 -7.57 -5.60 4.43
CA TYR A 102 -8.22 -6.86 4.12
C TYR A 102 -9.64 -6.90 4.69
N ASN A 103 -9.77 -6.64 6.00
CA ASN A 103 -11.06 -6.65 6.69
C ASN A 103 -12.04 -5.62 6.12
N LYS A 104 -11.55 -4.47 5.63
CA LYS A 104 -12.39 -3.45 4.98
C LYS A 104 -12.74 -3.78 3.54
N SER A 105 -11.87 -4.49 2.81
CA SER A 105 -12.10 -4.88 1.41
C SER A 105 -13.02 -6.09 1.24
N LYS A 106 -13.28 -6.84 2.33
CA LYS A 106 -14.04 -8.08 2.27
C LYS A 106 -15.53 -7.80 2.02
N LEU A 107 -16.05 -8.33 0.91
CA LEU A 107 -17.48 -8.35 0.60
C LEU A 107 -18.23 -9.26 1.60
N ASN A 108 -19.35 -8.75 2.14
CA ASN A 108 -20.24 -9.32 3.18
C ASN A 108 -20.07 -10.83 3.48
N ALA A 109 -19.64 -11.24 4.67
CA ALA A 109 -20.37 -11.32 5.96
C ALA A 109 -20.70 -12.78 6.39
N SER A 110 -20.69 -13.78 5.49
CA SER A 110 -21.09 -15.15 5.89
C SER A 110 -20.01 -16.00 6.58
N SER A 111 -18.71 -15.70 6.44
CA SER A 111 -17.68 -16.39 7.23
C SER A 111 -16.89 -15.41 8.09
N SER A 112 -17.32 -15.27 9.34
CA SER A 112 -16.56 -14.65 10.43
C SER A 112 -15.34 -15.49 10.84
N ASN A 113 -14.69 -16.16 9.88
CA ASN A 113 -13.41 -16.79 10.13
C ASN A 113 -12.39 -15.67 10.31
N ASN A 114 -12.23 -15.26 11.57
CA ASN A 114 -11.09 -14.49 12.04
C ASN A 114 -9.85 -15.18 11.46
N VAL A 115 -9.08 -14.43 10.68
CA VAL A 115 -7.81 -14.93 10.16
C VAL A 115 -6.95 -15.21 11.38
N ASN A 116 -6.76 -16.49 11.71
CA ASN A 116 -5.88 -16.87 12.80
C ASN A 116 -4.46 -16.47 12.40
N ILE A 117 -3.86 -15.57 13.18
CA ILE A 117 -2.51 -15.04 12.95
C ILE A 117 -1.53 -16.18 12.71
N LEU A 118 -1.58 -17.22 13.54
CA LEU A 118 -0.66 -18.34 13.45
C LEU A 118 -0.84 -19.14 12.16
N SER A 119 -2.08 -19.36 11.71
CA SER A 119 -2.32 -20.08 10.46
C SER A 119 -1.90 -19.26 9.23
N PHE A 120 -2.06 -17.94 9.29
CA PHE A 120 -1.61 -17.02 8.25
C PHE A 120 -0.08 -17.03 8.10
N PHE A 121 0.66 -16.88 9.20
CA PHE A 121 2.12 -16.95 9.16
C PHE A 121 2.61 -18.33 8.73
N ASN A 122 1.99 -19.42 9.22
CA ASN A 122 2.33 -20.77 8.77
C ASN A 122 2.11 -20.96 7.26
N GLU A 123 1.06 -20.37 6.69
CA GLU A 123 0.83 -20.41 5.24
C GLU A 123 1.91 -19.64 4.47
N ILE A 124 2.30 -18.46 4.96
CA ILE A 124 3.40 -17.66 4.40
C ILE A 124 4.71 -18.46 4.43
N PHE A 125 5.11 -18.98 5.60
CA PHE A 125 6.36 -19.73 5.75
C PHE A 125 6.38 -20.99 4.89
N ARG A 126 5.24 -21.69 4.79
CA ARG A 126 5.12 -22.88 3.92
C ARG A 126 5.25 -22.52 2.44
N LYS A 127 4.61 -21.44 2.00
CA LYS A 127 4.57 -21.04 0.59
C LYS A 127 5.88 -20.41 0.12
N TYR A 128 6.59 -19.71 1.01
CA TYR A 128 7.80 -18.96 0.70
C TYR A 128 9.07 -19.56 1.33
N LYS A 129 9.12 -20.88 1.51
CA LYS A 129 10.17 -21.61 2.25
C LYS A 129 11.62 -21.26 1.84
N LEU A 130 11.89 -20.99 0.56
CA LEU A 130 13.22 -20.64 0.04
C LEU A 130 13.50 -19.12 0.04
N ILE A 131 12.46 -18.30 0.23
CA ILE A 131 12.46 -16.83 0.21
C ILE A 131 12.24 -16.29 1.64
N SER A 132 12.23 -17.15 2.65
CA SER A 132 11.88 -16.83 4.03
C SER A 132 12.77 -15.75 4.66
N LEU A 133 14.03 -15.61 4.24
CA LEU A 133 14.89 -14.51 4.68
C LEU A 133 14.47 -13.15 4.08
N LEU A 134 14.04 -13.13 2.82
CA LEU A 134 13.53 -11.92 2.17
C LEU A 134 12.18 -11.47 2.75
N PHE A 135 11.41 -12.39 3.34
CA PHE A 135 10.19 -12.04 4.06
C PHE A 135 10.45 -11.05 5.19
N PHE A 136 11.52 -11.26 5.95
CA PHE A 136 11.87 -10.36 7.04
C PHE A 136 12.28 -8.98 6.51
N LEU A 137 12.99 -8.91 5.39
CA LEU A 137 13.44 -7.64 4.82
C LEU A 137 12.32 -6.85 4.10
N LEU A 138 11.28 -7.53 3.62
CA LEU A 138 10.25 -6.94 2.75
C LEU A 138 8.81 -7.25 3.21
N PRO A 139 8.46 -6.97 4.48
CA PRO A 139 7.19 -7.41 5.06
C PRO A 139 5.95 -6.93 4.31
N ASP A 140 5.91 -5.67 3.84
CA ASP A 140 4.75 -5.11 3.13
C ASP A 140 4.46 -5.87 1.85
N PHE A 141 5.49 -6.13 1.05
CA PHE A 141 5.34 -6.88 -0.18
C PHE A 141 4.75 -8.28 0.06
N PHE A 142 5.34 -9.04 0.98
CA PHE A 142 4.90 -10.42 1.21
C PHE A 142 3.54 -10.51 1.89
N ILE A 143 3.27 -9.64 2.87
CA ILE A 143 1.99 -9.62 3.59
C ILE A 143 0.87 -9.17 2.65
N ALA A 144 1.06 -8.10 1.87
CA ALA A 144 0.09 -7.67 0.86
C ALA A 144 -0.22 -8.79 -0.14
N LYS A 145 0.82 -9.49 -0.61
CA LYS A 145 0.67 -10.63 -1.52
C LYS A 145 -0.07 -11.79 -0.87
N ALA A 146 0.24 -12.12 0.39
CA ALA A 146 -0.42 -13.18 1.13
C ALA A 146 -1.93 -12.92 1.28
N PHE A 147 -2.35 -11.70 1.62
CA PHE A 147 -3.77 -11.35 1.70
C PHE A 147 -4.49 -11.42 0.33
N LYS A 148 -3.84 -10.99 -0.76
CA LYS A 148 -4.38 -11.15 -2.12
C LYS A 148 -4.54 -12.63 -2.49
N ASP A 149 -3.55 -13.46 -2.14
CA ASP A 149 -3.59 -14.91 -2.36
C ASP A 149 -4.68 -15.59 -1.52
N THR A 150 -4.89 -15.15 -0.29
CA THR A 150 -5.99 -15.65 0.56
C THR A 150 -7.35 -15.41 -0.10
N ASN A 151 -7.58 -14.23 -0.68
CA ASN A 151 -8.82 -13.96 -1.42
C ASN A 151 -8.97 -14.87 -2.63
N LYS A 152 -7.90 -15.05 -3.41
CA LYS A 152 -7.89 -15.95 -4.56
C LYS A 152 -8.19 -17.41 -4.17
N ASN A 153 -7.57 -17.91 -3.10
CA ASN A 153 -7.74 -19.28 -2.62
C ASN A 153 -9.14 -19.53 -2.04
N LYS A 154 -9.75 -18.54 -1.39
CA LYS A 154 -11.12 -18.65 -0.88
C LYS A 154 -12.11 -18.85 -2.03
N LEU A 155 -11.98 -18.10 -3.11
CA LEU A 155 -12.85 -18.22 -4.28
C LEU A 155 -12.71 -19.57 -4.97
N LYS A 156 -11.47 -20.08 -5.14
CA LYS A 156 -11.24 -21.42 -5.71
C LYS A 156 -11.91 -22.57 -4.93
N ARG A 157 -12.06 -22.43 -3.61
CA ARG A 157 -12.72 -23.45 -2.76
C ARG A 157 -14.25 -23.38 -2.82
N VAL A 158 -14.80 -22.22 -3.16
CA VAL A 158 -16.25 -22.06 -3.36
C VAL A 158 -16.65 -22.75 -4.66
N GLU A 159 -15.88 -22.58 -5.73
CA GLU A 159 -16.13 -23.23 -7.04
C GLU A 159 -16.11 -24.77 -6.98
N SER A 160 -15.34 -25.39 -6.08
CA SER A 160 -15.36 -26.84 -5.90
C SER A 160 -16.63 -27.36 -5.23
N ASN A 161 -17.38 -26.50 -4.52
CA ASN A 161 -18.45 -26.90 -3.62
C ASN A 161 -19.83 -26.35 -4.01
N SER A 162 -19.91 -25.28 -4.80
CA SER A 162 -21.17 -24.70 -5.27
C SER A 162 -21.11 -24.45 -6.77
N LYS A 163 -22.17 -24.86 -7.50
CA LYS A 163 -22.46 -24.29 -8.81
C LYS A 163 -22.47 -22.77 -8.65
N CYS A 164 -21.63 -22.08 -9.42
CA CYS A 164 -21.71 -20.61 -9.58
C CYS A 164 -23.21 -20.27 -9.79
N ASP A 165 -23.78 -19.29 -9.08
CA ASP A 165 -25.16 -18.80 -9.36
C ASP A 165 -25.30 -18.18 -10.77
N CYS A 166 -24.16 -18.08 -11.44
CA CYS A 166 -23.95 -17.81 -12.83
C CYS A 166 -24.62 -18.92 -13.66
N LYS A 167 -25.56 -18.55 -14.54
CA LYS A 167 -26.25 -19.45 -15.49
C LYS A 167 -25.30 -20.51 -16.07
N ASP A 168 -25.80 -21.71 -16.37
CA ASP A 168 -25.11 -23.01 -16.58
C ASP A 168 -23.84 -23.08 -17.50
N GLU A 169 -23.28 -21.97 -18.00
CA GLU A 169 -22.12 -21.92 -18.90
C GLU A 169 -21.14 -20.76 -18.59
N CYS A 170 -20.75 -20.58 -17.32
CA CYS A 170 -19.75 -19.56 -16.97
C CYS A 170 -18.34 -19.93 -17.50
N PRO A 171 -17.66 -19.04 -18.27
CA PRO A 171 -16.31 -19.31 -18.75
C PRO A 171 -15.33 -19.51 -17.59
N VAL A 172 -14.44 -20.49 -17.73
CA VAL A 172 -13.42 -20.80 -16.70
C VAL A 172 -12.03 -20.50 -17.25
N SER A 173 -11.20 -19.88 -16.43
CA SER A 173 -9.79 -19.62 -16.76
C SER A 173 -9.02 -20.94 -16.91
N ARG A 174 -8.32 -21.10 -18.05
CA ARG A 174 -7.54 -22.33 -18.33
C ARG A 174 -6.45 -22.59 -17.30
N LEU A 175 -5.75 -21.54 -16.90
CA LEU A 175 -4.59 -21.63 -16.00
C LEU A 175 -5.02 -21.58 -14.54
N GLU A 176 -5.95 -20.70 -14.21
CA GLU A 176 -6.25 -20.42 -12.81
C GLU A 176 -7.35 -21.30 -12.25
N LYS A 177 -8.19 -21.90 -13.12
CA LYS A 177 -9.42 -22.61 -12.74
C LYS A 177 -10.27 -21.72 -11.84
N ILE A 178 -10.62 -20.55 -12.36
CA ILE A 178 -11.48 -19.57 -11.70
C ILE A 178 -12.56 -19.19 -12.73
N SER A 179 -13.83 -19.23 -12.30
CA SER A 179 -14.96 -18.75 -13.08
C SER A 179 -14.87 -17.25 -13.36
N MET A 180 -15.42 -16.78 -14.47
CA MET A 180 -15.40 -15.36 -14.84
C MET A 180 -16.10 -14.47 -13.78
N CYS A 181 -17.17 -14.94 -13.16
CA CYS A 181 -17.89 -14.19 -12.12
C CYS A 181 -17.09 -14.10 -10.79
N ASP A 182 -16.40 -15.18 -10.40
CA ASP A 182 -15.49 -15.13 -9.26
C ASP A 182 -14.27 -14.25 -9.56
N TYR A 183 -13.84 -14.23 -10.82
CA TYR A 183 -12.78 -13.35 -11.27
C TYR A 183 -13.16 -11.87 -11.11
N ASP A 184 -14.39 -11.50 -11.44
CA ASP A 184 -14.91 -10.14 -11.23
C ASP A 184 -15.00 -9.78 -9.75
N ARG A 185 -15.50 -10.69 -8.89
CA ARG A 185 -15.49 -10.51 -7.43
C ARG A 185 -14.07 -10.31 -6.88
N LEU A 186 -13.11 -11.06 -7.41
CA LEU A 186 -11.69 -10.92 -7.07
C LEU A 186 -11.14 -9.56 -7.51
N LYS A 187 -11.50 -9.08 -8.71
CA LYS A 187 -11.11 -7.73 -9.19
C LYS A 187 -11.64 -6.64 -8.27
N ILE A 188 -12.93 -6.70 -7.91
CA ILE A 188 -13.57 -5.73 -7.00
C ILE A 188 -12.85 -5.72 -5.65
N THR A 189 -12.68 -6.90 -5.04
CA THR A 189 -12.02 -7.03 -3.73
C THR A 189 -10.59 -6.51 -3.76
N ASN A 190 -9.81 -6.87 -4.80
CA ASN A 190 -8.43 -6.44 -4.93
C ASN A 190 -8.31 -4.93 -5.18
N LYS A 191 -9.23 -4.32 -5.94
CA LYS A 191 -9.29 -2.86 -6.14
C LYS A 191 -9.34 -2.15 -4.78
N PHE A 192 -10.37 -2.46 -3.98
CA PHE A 192 -10.56 -1.80 -2.69
C PHE A 192 -9.46 -2.16 -1.68
N PHE A 193 -8.94 -3.39 -1.70
CA PHE A 193 -7.79 -3.76 -0.88
C PHE A 193 -6.58 -2.87 -1.15
N ILE A 194 -6.26 -2.64 -2.43
CA ILE A 194 -5.13 -1.79 -2.84
C ILE A 194 -5.37 -0.34 -2.41
N GLU A 195 -6.56 0.21 -2.64
CA GLU A 195 -6.91 1.58 -2.24
C GLU A 195 -6.82 1.76 -0.71
N PHE A 196 -7.41 0.85 0.07
CA PHE A 196 -7.35 0.91 1.53
C PHE A 196 -5.91 0.76 2.05
N SER A 197 -5.14 -0.17 1.49
CA SER A 197 -3.74 -0.40 1.87
C SER A 197 -2.87 0.83 1.64
N ASN A 198 -3.02 1.50 0.51
CA ASN A 198 -2.26 2.72 0.23
C ASN A 198 -2.64 3.85 1.19
N TRP A 199 -3.94 4.02 1.44
CA TRP A 199 -4.42 5.02 2.39
C TRP A 199 -3.95 4.78 3.82
N PHE A 200 -4.02 3.54 4.30
CA PHE A 200 -3.55 3.22 5.65
C PHE A 200 -2.05 3.38 5.79
N ASN A 201 -1.26 3.10 4.73
CA ASN A 201 0.17 3.40 4.71
C ASN A 201 0.46 4.90 4.80
N LEU A 202 -0.27 5.75 4.05
CA LEU A 202 -0.12 7.20 4.15
C LEU A 202 -0.52 7.73 5.53
N CYS A 203 -1.67 7.29 6.07
CA CYS A 203 -2.11 7.68 7.41
C CYS A 203 -1.11 7.25 8.48
N PHE A 204 -0.62 6.00 8.41
CA PHE A 204 0.39 5.49 9.34
C PHE A 204 1.67 6.33 9.28
N THR A 205 2.17 6.62 8.08
CA THR A 205 3.37 7.44 7.90
C THR A 205 3.16 8.86 8.42
N THR A 206 1.99 9.45 8.21
CA THR A 206 1.65 10.79 8.75
C THR A 206 1.62 10.79 10.28
N ILE A 207 1.03 9.76 10.90
CA ILE A 207 1.03 9.60 12.37
C ILE A 207 2.47 9.39 12.86
N LEU A 208 3.28 8.61 12.15
CA LEU A 208 4.68 8.38 12.48
C LEU A 208 5.50 9.67 12.43
N VAL A 209 5.31 10.51 11.40
CA VAL A 209 5.90 11.87 11.35
C VAL A 209 5.50 12.64 12.61
N ALA A 210 4.19 12.76 12.88
CA ALA A 210 3.68 13.57 13.97
C ALA A 210 4.27 13.12 15.32
N LEU A 211 4.27 11.82 15.59
CA LEU A 211 4.85 11.28 16.82
C LEU A 211 6.36 11.53 16.90
N THR A 212 7.09 11.40 15.80
CA THR A 212 8.54 11.63 15.79
C THR A 212 8.88 13.08 16.10
N VAL A 213 8.14 14.03 15.50
CA VAL A 213 8.33 15.47 15.75
C VAL A 213 7.92 15.85 17.18
N LEU A 214 6.76 15.38 17.65
CA LEU A 214 6.25 15.66 19.00
C LEU A 214 7.21 15.20 20.10
N PHE A 215 7.84 14.04 19.90
CA PHE A 215 8.72 13.45 20.91
C PHE A 215 10.22 13.71 20.64
N TRP A 216 10.59 14.45 19.59
CA TRP A 216 11.98 14.60 19.14
C TRP A 216 12.95 14.99 20.27
N GLY A 217 12.58 15.97 21.10
CA GLY A 217 13.43 16.45 22.21
C GLY A 217 13.56 15.49 23.40
N VAL A 218 12.72 14.46 23.47
CA VAL A 218 12.67 13.49 24.58
C VAL A 218 13.19 12.11 24.15
N LEU A 219 13.32 11.85 22.84
CA LEU A 219 13.83 10.59 22.32
C LEU A 219 15.31 10.40 22.68
N ASN A 220 15.61 9.31 23.38
CA ASN A 220 16.98 8.87 23.63
C ASN A 220 17.65 8.32 22.35
N GLU A 221 18.98 8.22 22.35
CA GLU A 221 19.75 7.72 21.18
C GLU A 221 19.29 6.33 20.71
N VAL A 222 18.91 5.48 21.65
CA VAL A 222 18.45 4.11 21.39
C VAL A 222 17.17 4.10 20.56
N CYS A 223 16.17 4.85 21.00
CA CYS A 223 14.87 4.95 20.34
C CYS A 223 15.03 5.53 18.94
N ILE A 224 15.91 6.52 18.78
CA ILE A 224 16.22 7.13 17.49
C ILE A 224 16.88 6.11 16.57
N GLN A 225 17.78 5.29 17.08
CA GLN A 225 18.41 4.23 16.30
C GLN A 225 17.42 3.13 15.89
N ILE A 226 16.57 2.66 16.82
CA ILE A 226 15.49 1.72 16.51
C ILE A 226 14.54 2.30 15.46
N LEU A 227 14.17 3.58 15.60
CA LEU A 227 13.29 4.27 14.67
C LEU A 227 13.95 4.46 13.30
N THR A 228 15.25 4.74 13.24
CA THR A 228 16.04 4.82 12.02
C THR A 228 16.03 3.49 11.27
N TYR A 229 16.30 2.38 11.97
CA TYR A 229 16.24 1.04 11.37
C TYR A 229 14.82 0.68 10.92
N PHE A 230 13.81 1.01 11.74
CA PHE A 230 12.40 0.74 11.41
C PHE A 230 11.97 1.48 10.14
N VAL A 231 12.28 2.78 10.05
CA VAL A 231 11.98 3.61 8.87
C VAL A 231 12.74 3.10 7.65
N SER A 232 14.01 2.72 7.81
CA SER A 232 14.82 2.18 6.71
C SER A 232 14.27 0.86 6.16
N PHE A 233 13.89 -0.09 7.03
CA PHE A 233 13.24 -1.33 6.61
C PHE A 233 11.91 -1.08 5.90
N ARG A 234 11.11 -0.14 6.44
CA ARG A 234 9.83 0.24 5.84
C ARG A 234 10.01 0.86 4.46
N ILE A 235 11.02 1.72 4.26
CA ILE A 235 11.37 2.26 2.94
C ILE A 235 11.76 1.15 1.98
N ALA A 236 12.66 0.23 2.37
CA ALA A 236 13.09 -0.88 1.51
C ALA A 236 11.92 -1.79 1.08
N SER A 237 11.03 -2.10 2.03
CA SER A 237 9.83 -2.89 1.84
C SER A 237 8.84 -2.21 0.88
N ARG A 238 8.50 -0.93 1.12
CA ARG A 238 7.61 -0.14 0.26
C ARG A 238 8.21 0.14 -1.12
N ALA A 239 9.51 0.42 -1.19
CA ALA A 239 10.24 0.59 -2.45
C ALA A 239 10.06 -0.63 -3.35
N THR A 240 10.25 -1.83 -2.79
CA THR A 240 10.10 -3.09 -3.52
C THR A 240 8.66 -3.29 -4.00
N GLU A 241 7.67 -2.99 -3.15
CA GLU A 241 6.26 -3.06 -3.53
C GLU A 241 5.93 -2.13 -4.70
N ILE A 242 6.41 -0.88 -4.66
CA ILE A 242 6.20 0.13 -5.72
C ILE A 242 6.86 -0.30 -7.03
N VAL A 243 8.11 -0.75 -6.99
CA VAL A 243 8.85 -1.19 -8.18
C VAL A 243 8.20 -2.42 -8.81
N ILE A 244 7.76 -3.39 -8.01
CA ILE A 244 7.07 -4.57 -8.52
C ILE A 244 5.70 -4.20 -9.08
N ALA A 245 4.98 -3.26 -8.47
CA ALA A 245 3.73 -2.74 -9.03
C ALA A 245 3.99 -2.08 -10.39
N PHE A 246 5.00 -1.22 -10.49
CA PHE A 246 5.41 -0.62 -11.76
C PHE A 246 5.75 -1.65 -12.84
N TYR A 247 6.57 -2.64 -12.51
CA TYR A 247 6.94 -3.69 -13.45
C TYR A 247 5.71 -4.45 -13.96
N ASN A 248 4.77 -4.81 -13.07
CA ASN A 248 3.56 -5.53 -13.46
C ASN A 248 2.57 -4.67 -14.27
N ASP A 249 2.54 -3.36 -14.02
CA ASP A 249 1.59 -2.44 -14.62
C ASP A 249 2.04 -1.86 -15.97
N VAL A 250 3.34 -1.60 -16.11
CA VAL A 250 3.92 -0.88 -17.26
C VAL A 250 4.74 -1.81 -18.14
N VAL A 251 5.52 -2.72 -17.56
CA VAL A 251 6.48 -3.54 -18.32
C VAL A 251 5.85 -4.87 -18.74
N LYS A 252 5.11 -5.52 -17.84
CA LYS A 252 4.62 -6.89 -18.05
C LYS A 252 3.22 -6.93 -18.67
N VAL A 253 3.13 -7.56 -19.83
CA VAL A 253 1.84 -7.90 -20.45
C VAL A 253 1.38 -9.28 -19.93
N ASN A 254 0.74 -9.35 -18.75
CA ASN A 254 -0.01 -10.58 -18.44
C ASN A 254 -1.36 -10.55 -19.13
N ALA A 255 -1.89 -11.72 -19.43
CA ALA A 255 -3.27 -11.85 -19.86
C ALA A 255 -3.88 -13.11 -19.28
N ILE A 256 -5.19 -13.08 -19.12
CA ILE A 256 -5.95 -14.25 -18.69
C ILE A 256 -6.86 -14.65 -19.84
N THR A 257 -6.82 -15.94 -20.16
CA THR A 257 -7.68 -16.56 -21.17
C THR A 257 -8.77 -17.37 -20.48
N PHE A 258 -10.01 -17.01 -20.76
CA PHE A 258 -11.19 -17.76 -20.35
C PHE A 258 -11.63 -18.63 -21.50
N ILE A 259 -11.93 -19.90 -21.22
CA ILE A 259 -12.42 -20.85 -22.22
C ILE A 259 -13.85 -21.19 -21.87
N TYR A 260 -14.69 -21.24 -22.89
CA TYR A 260 -16.06 -21.74 -22.79
C TYR A 260 -16.34 -22.69 -23.95
N LYS A 261 -17.16 -23.71 -23.66
CA LYS A 261 -17.61 -24.69 -24.64
C LYS A 261 -18.94 -24.22 -25.18
N THR A 262 -19.06 -24.15 -26.50
CA THR A 262 -20.34 -23.95 -27.19
C THR A 262 -20.69 -25.20 -27.98
N ASP A 263 -21.95 -25.34 -28.37
CA ASP A 263 -22.40 -26.39 -29.29
C ASP A 263 -21.61 -26.42 -30.62
N LYS A 264 -20.95 -25.31 -30.97
CA LYS A 264 -20.16 -25.13 -32.21
C LYS A 264 -18.65 -25.32 -32.01
N GLY A 265 -18.19 -25.66 -30.80
CA GLY A 265 -16.77 -25.86 -30.47
C GLY A 265 -16.28 -25.03 -29.28
N GLU A 266 -14.98 -25.07 -29.02
CA GLU A 266 -14.32 -24.28 -27.97
C GLU A 266 -14.03 -22.86 -28.46
N SER A 267 -14.40 -21.87 -27.65
CA SER A 267 -14.08 -20.45 -27.89
C SER A 267 -13.41 -19.85 -26.66
N SER A 268 -12.58 -18.83 -26.87
CA SER A 268 -11.83 -18.18 -25.80
C SER A 268 -12.01 -16.68 -25.79
N VAL A 269 -12.14 -16.11 -24.60
CA VAL A 269 -12.12 -14.66 -24.36
C VAL A 269 -10.76 -14.31 -23.77
N TYR A 270 -10.09 -13.35 -24.40
CA TYR A 270 -8.80 -12.84 -23.96
C TYR A 270 -8.99 -11.52 -23.20
N ILE A 271 -8.52 -11.46 -21.96
CA ILE A 271 -8.53 -10.24 -21.14
C ILE A 271 -7.09 -9.80 -20.90
N SER A 272 -6.73 -8.62 -21.39
CA SER A 272 -5.40 -8.01 -21.24
C SER A 272 -5.18 -7.45 -19.82
N ASN A 273 -3.90 -7.36 -19.39
CA ASN A 273 -3.52 -7.01 -18.02
C ASN A 273 -4.04 -5.67 -17.50
N TRP A 274 -4.07 -4.64 -18.35
CA TRP A 274 -4.48 -3.30 -17.92
C TRP A 274 -6.00 -3.19 -17.73
N LYS A 275 -6.76 -4.08 -18.41
CA LYS A 275 -8.19 -4.35 -18.23
C LYS A 275 -8.47 -5.38 -17.12
N ASN A 276 -7.42 -5.79 -16.41
CA ASN A 276 -7.49 -6.83 -15.38
C ASN A 276 -7.76 -6.27 -13.98
N SER A 277 -7.83 -4.94 -13.85
CA SER A 277 -8.13 -4.24 -12.60
C SER A 277 -9.21 -3.19 -12.85
N LEU A 278 -10.20 -3.14 -11.94
CA LEU A 278 -11.28 -2.13 -11.92
C LEU A 278 -10.80 -0.75 -11.41
N LEU A 279 -9.49 -0.58 -11.20
CA LEU A 279 -8.88 0.72 -10.93
C LEU A 279 -8.89 1.56 -12.22
N LEU A 280 -9.77 2.55 -12.26
CA LEU A 280 -9.84 3.55 -13.33
C LEU A 280 -8.58 4.43 -13.34
N LYS A 281 -8.34 5.12 -14.46
CA LYS A 281 -7.19 6.03 -14.66
C LYS A 281 -7.04 7.04 -13.52
N THR A 282 -8.13 7.70 -13.13
CA THR A 282 -8.16 8.67 -12.02
C THR A 282 -7.78 8.03 -10.68
N GLY A 283 -8.24 6.81 -10.41
CA GLY A 283 -7.88 6.04 -9.22
C GLY A 283 -6.40 5.67 -9.18
N ARG A 284 -5.80 5.30 -10.33
CA ARG A 284 -4.37 4.97 -10.42
C ARG A 284 -3.48 6.19 -10.23
N ILE A 285 -3.84 7.34 -10.83
CA ILE A 285 -3.13 8.61 -10.62
C ILE A 285 -3.22 9.01 -9.15
N SER A 286 -4.42 8.95 -8.57
CA SER A 286 -4.63 9.19 -7.14
C SER A 286 -3.72 8.30 -6.30
N LEU A 287 -3.67 6.98 -6.56
CA LEU A 287 -2.81 6.05 -5.84
C LEU A 287 -1.33 6.49 -5.88
N ALA A 288 -0.82 6.81 -7.07
CA ALA A 288 0.57 7.23 -7.26
C ALA A 288 0.89 8.54 -6.52
N VAL A 289 -0.02 9.52 -6.53
CA VAL A 289 0.16 10.80 -5.80
C VAL A 289 0.18 10.58 -4.29
N HIS A 290 -0.71 9.75 -3.74
CA HIS A 290 -0.71 9.43 -2.31
C HIS A 290 0.57 8.70 -1.90
N THR A 291 1.06 7.78 -2.73
CA THR A 291 2.34 7.09 -2.49
C THR A 291 3.52 8.06 -2.62
N LEU A 292 3.47 9.04 -3.52
CA LEU A 292 4.51 10.08 -3.63
C LEU A 292 4.57 10.92 -2.35
N LEU A 293 3.42 11.32 -1.81
CA LEU A 293 3.34 12.03 -0.52
C LEU A 293 3.87 11.16 0.64
N GLU A 294 3.54 9.85 0.64
CA GLU A 294 4.11 8.89 1.61
C GLU A 294 5.64 8.85 1.53
N ILE A 295 6.21 8.79 0.31
CA ILE A 295 7.65 8.81 0.08
C ILE A 295 8.29 10.11 0.58
N VAL A 296 7.67 11.27 0.30
CA VAL A 296 8.15 12.56 0.83
C VAL A 296 8.19 12.54 2.36
N PHE A 297 7.13 12.10 3.01
CA PHE A 297 7.07 12.05 4.48
C PHE A 297 8.06 11.04 5.06
N ILE A 298 8.12 9.81 4.58
CA ILE A 298 8.99 8.79 5.17
C ILE A 298 10.48 9.15 5.02
N PHE A 299 10.89 9.71 3.88
CA PHE A 299 12.26 10.20 3.68
C PHE A 299 12.56 11.45 4.50
N SER A 300 11.58 12.35 4.70
CA SER A 300 11.78 13.53 5.57
C SER A 300 12.13 13.14 7.01
N ILE A 301 11.43 12.14 7.57
CA ILE A 301 11.75 11.62 8.90
C ILE A 301 13.09 10.90 8.87
N LEU A 302 13.39 10.11 7.83
CA LEU A 302 14.67 9.42 7.73
C LEU A 302 15.85 10.42 7.71
N TYR A 303 15.76 11.51 6.96
CA TYR A 303 16.79 12.54 6.97
C TYR A 303 16.97 13.18 8.34
N LEU A 304 15.86 13.50 9.04
CA LEU A 304 15.91 14.01 10.42
C LEU A 304 16.58 13.01 11.38
N LEU A 305 16.27 11.72 11.25
CA LEU A 305 16.84 10.67 12.11
C LEU A 305 18.32 10.45 11.84
N VAL A 306 18.72 10.39 10.57
CA VAL A 306 20.10 10.18 10.14
C VAL A 306 20.97 11.40 10.46
N SER A 307 20.43 12.62 10.40
CA SER A 307 21.17 13.83 10.75
C SER A 307 21.70 13.78 12.19
N LYS A 308 21.01 13.08 13.09
CA LYS A 308 21.48 12.92 14.47
C LYS A 308 22.63 11.91 14.63
N HIS A 309 22.74 10.93 13.74
CA HIS A 309 23.73 9.84 13.84
C HIS A 309 24.98 10.06 13.00
N VAL A 310 24.87 10.76 11.87
CA VAL A 310 25.99 11.00 10.95
C VAL A 310 26.58 12.37 11.22
N ILE A 311 27.91 12.43 11.46
CA ILE A 311 28.64 13.69 11.56
C ILE A 311 28.33 14.53 10.30
N PHE A 312 27.86 15.75 10.55
CA PHE A 312 27.08 16.64 9.67
C PHE A 312 27.62 16.98 8.29
N ASP A 313 28.80 16.50 7.91
CA ASP A 313 29.58 17.04 6.78
C ASP A 313 29.00 16.72 5.39
N GLY A 314 27.74 16.27 5.28
CA GLY A 314 27.12 15.89 4.01
C GLY A 314 25.64 16.23 3.81
N LEU A 315 24.90 16.72 4.81
CA LEU A 315 23.50 17.15 4.62
C LEU A 315 23.45 18.67 4.42
N PRO A 316 22.79 19.20 3.37
CA PRO A 316 22.70 20.63 3.10
C PRO A 316 21.63 21.34 3.96
N ILE A 317 21.44 20.88 5.20
CA ILE A 317 20.40 21.34 6.13
C ILE A 317 21.07 21.58 7.48
N HIS A 318 20.75 22.70 8.13
CA HIS A 318 21.31 23.02 9.45
C HIS A 318 20.64 22.16 10.53
N ASN A 319 21.42 21.70 11.52
CA ASN A 319 20.93 20.77 12.56
C ASN A 319 20.12 21.43 13.68
N ASP A 320 19.39 22.50 13.38
CA ASP A 320 18.63 23.19 14.43
C ASP A 320 17.39 22.36 14.86
N GLY A 321 17.18 21.21 14.20
CA GLY A 321 16.13 20.25 14.52
C GLY A 321 14.76 20.72 14.07
N HIS A 322 14.71 21.60 13.06
CA HIS A 322 13.49 22.09 12.43
C HIS A 322 13.02 21.07 11.39
N TYR A 323 11.95 20.32 11.72
CA TYR A 323 11.43 19.26 10.84
C TYR A 323 11.00 19.80 9.46
N ILE A 324 10.52 21.04 9.41
CA ILE A 324 10.04 21.68 8.17
C ILE A 324 11.15 21.72 7.10
N GLU A 325 12.41 21.94 7.48
CA GLU A 325 13.52 21.97 6.53
C GLU A 325 13.76 20.60 5.89
N PHE A 326 13.73 19.53 6.70
CA PHE A 326 13.82 18.15 6.20
C PHE A 326 12.63 17.76 5.32
N LEU A 327 11.43 18.26 5.64
CA LEU A 327 10.24 18.05 4.83
C LEU A 327 10.36 18.75 3.47
N LEU A 328 10.76 20.03 3.46
CA LEU A 328 10.96 20.80 2.24
C LEU A 328 12.08 20.22 1.39
N PHE A 329 13.18 19.79 2.01
CA PHE A 329 14.26 19.08 1.34
C PHE A 329 13.75 17.80 0.69
N SER A 330 13.08 16.93 1.44
CA SER A 330 12.51 15.68 0.90
C SER A 330 11.49 15.95 -0.22
N ALA A 331 10.62 16.95 -0.06
CA ALA A 331 9.68 17.35 -1.11
C ALA A 331 10.40 17.81 -2.37
N SER A 332 11.48 18.59 -2.23
CA SER A 332 12.25 19.08 -3.37
C SER A 332 12.93 17.96 -4.15
N VAL A 333 13.49 16.97 -3.44
CA VAL A 333 14.11 15.79 -4.05
C VAL A 333 13.05 14.94 -4.76
N SER A 334 11.89 14.69 -4.13
CA SER A 334 10.86 13.84 -4.74
C SER A 334 10.13 14.48 -5.91
N VAL A 335 9.81 15.78 -5.85
CA VAL A 335 8.97 16.43 -6.86
C VAL A 335 9.80 16.97 -8.02
N PHE A 336 10.95 17.57 -7.72
CA PHE A 336 11.77 18.24 -8.73
C PHE A 336 13.01 17.44 -9.13
N ASN A 337 13.29 16.31 -8.46
CA ASN A 337 14.50 15.50 -8.69
C ASN A 337 15.79 16.34 -8.64
N PHE A 338 15.83 17.37 -7.79
CA PHE A 338 17.02 18.20 -7.63
C PHE A 338 18.12 17.43 -6.89
N SER A 339 19.25 17.21 -7.55
CA SER A 339 20.44 16.58 -7.00
C SER A 339 21.67 17.50 -7.17
N PHE A 340 21.79 18.53 -6.31
CA PHE A 340 22.87 19.53 -6.42
C PHE A 340 24.05 19.28 -5.47
N PHE A 341 24.09 18.13 -4.77
CA PHE A 341 25.01 17.96 -3.64
C PHE A 341 25.98 16.80 -3.85
N ASP A 342 27.26 17.09 -3.59
CA ASP A 342 28.33 16.10 -3.48
C ASP A 342 28.28 15.48 -2.08
N TYR A 343 27.51 14.39 -1.95
CA TYR A 343 27.39 13.66 -0.69
C TYR A 343 28.67 12.86 -0.43
N LYS A 344 29.47 13.31 0.54
CA LYS A 344 30.68 12.58 0.99
C LYS A 344 30.37 11.20 1.59
N ASN A 345 29.15 10.99 2.08
CA ASN A 345 28.73 9.74 2.73
C ASN A 345 27.90 8.87 1.77
N VAL A 346 28.39 7.66 1.49
CA VAL A 346 27.74 6.66 0.63
C VAL A 346 26.31 6.34 1.07
N CYS A 347 26.04 6.30 2.38
CA CYS A 347 24.70 6.01 2.89
C CYS A 347 23.69 7.10 2.49
N LEU A 348 24.09 8.37 2.58
CA LEU A 348 23.27 9.51 2.15
C LEU A 348 23.06 9.48 0.63
N SER A 349 24.09 9.12 -0.15
CA SER A 349 23.97 8.95 -1.60
C SER A 349 22.96 7.85 -1.96
N ILE A 350 23.00 6.71 -1.27
CA ILE A 350 22.04 5.61 -1.48
C ILE A 350 20.63 6.07 -1.14
N MET A 351 20.44 6.76 -0.01
CA MET A 351 19.13 7.30 0.39
C MET A 351 18.59 8.26 -0.67
N HIS A 352 19.40 9.24 -1.08
CA HIS A 352 19.02 10.23 -2.08
C HIS A 352 18.66 9.58 -3.43
N VAL A 353 19.53 8.72 -3.95
CA VAL A 353 19.30 8.01 -5.22
C VAL A 353 18.05 7.13 -5.14
N SER A 354 17.82 6.45 -4.01
CA SER A 354 16.62 5.63 -3.82
C SER A 354 15.34 6.49 -3.83
N GLN A 355 15.36 7.67 -3.22
CA GLN A 355 14.24 8.59 -3.22
C GLN A 355 13.94 9.13 -4.63
N VAL A 356 14.97 9.57 -5.36
CA VAL A 356 14.84 10.05 -6.75
C VAL A 356 14.30 8.94 -7.64
N PHE A 357 14.86 7.72 -7.53
CA PHE A 357 14.41 6.57 -8.31
C PHE A 357 12.94 6.23 -8.05
N LEU A 358 12.52 6.15 -6.79
CA LEU A 358 11.11 5.88 -6.44
C LEU A 358 10.18 6.97 -6.94
N SER A 359 10.60 8.23 -6.82
CA SER A 359 9.82 9.37 -7.28
C SER A 359 9.66 9.36 -8.80
N MET A 360 10.73 9.05 -9.53
CA MET A 360 10.68 8.85 -10.98
C MET A 360 9.72 7.71 -11.37
N VAL A 361 9.79 6.56 -10.70
CA VAL A 361 8.85 5.44 -10.93
C VAL A 361 7.40 5.87 -10.73
N LEU A 362 7.10 6.62 -9.66
CA LEU A 362 5.74 7.09 -9.37
C LEU A 362 5.25 8.17 -10.36
N ILE A 363 6.13 9.07 -10.79
CA ILE A 363 5.83 10.07 -11.83
C ILE A 363 5.56 9.36 -13.16
N VAL A 364 6.40 8.41 -13.56
CA VAL A 364 6.20 7.62 -14.79
C VAL A 364 4.90 6.82 -14.71
N LEU A 365 4.57 6.21 -13.56
CA LEU A 365 3.27 5.55 -13.36
C LEU A 365 2.09 6.51 -13.59
N SER A 366 2.22 7.75 -13.15
CA SER A 366 1.19 8.77 -13.32
C SER A 366 1.07 9.24 -14.78
N VAL A 367 2.21 9.50 -15.44
CA VAL A 367 2.28 10.03 -16.81
C VAL A 367 2.01 8.97 -17.87
N ALA A 368 2.53 7.75 -17.73
CA ALA A 368 2.33 6.66 -18.68
C ALA A 368 0.83 6.32 -18.84
N ARG A 369 0.06 6.46 -17.76
CA ARG A 369 -1.41 6.32 -17.81
C ARG A 369 -2.10 7.48 -18.52
N TYR A 370 -1.50 8.68 -18.51
CA TYR A 370 -2.01 9.82 -19.25
C TYR A 370 -1.77 9.67 -20.76
N LEU A 371 -0.58 9.23 -21.16
CA LEU A 371 -0.12 9.20 -22.54
C LEU A 371 -0.47 7.91 -23.32
N GLY A 372 -0.54 6.76 -22.65
CA GLY A 372 -0.45 5.46 -23.33
C GLY A 372 -1.70 4.57 -23.36
N LEU A 373 -2.80 4.94 -22.70
CA LEU A 373 -3.97 4.07 -22.58
C LEU A 373 -5.25 4.80 -22.96
N SER A 374 -5.97 4.26 -23.95
CA SER A 374 -7.36 4.61 -24.16
C SER A 374 -8.15 4.27 -22.89
N ASP A 375 -8.98 5.19 -22.41
CA ASP A 375 -9.89 4.97 -21.28
C ASP A 375 -11.07 4.05 -21.67
N GLU A 376 -10.93 3.27 -22.75
CA GLU A 376 -11.95 2.39 -23.28
C GLU A 376 -12.15 1.20 -22.35
N LEU A 377 -13.22 1.28 -21.56
CA LEU A 377 -13.78 0.19 -20.81
C LEU A 377 -14.12 -0.97 -21.75
N THR A 378 -14.05 -2.21 -21.25
CA THR A 378 -14.71 -3.30 -21.95
C THR A 378 -16.22 -3.10 -21.92
N ALA A 379 -16.96 -3.58 -22.93
CA ALA A 379 -18.43 -3.50 -22.92
C ALA A 379 -19.04 -4.04 -21.62
N ARG A 380 -18.46 -5.10 -21.05
CA ARG A 380 -18.81 -5.67 -19.74
C ARG A 380 -18.57 -4.72 -18.57
N GLU A 381 -17.44 -4.00 -18.54
CA GLU A 381 -17.16 -3.01 -17.51
C GLU A 381 -18.03 -1.75 -17.67
N GLU A 382 -18.28 -1.32 -18.91
CA GLU A 382 -19.17 -0.21 -19.23
C GLU A 382 -20.59 -0.49 -18.72
N GLU A 383 -21.13 -1.67 -19.02
CA GLU A 383 -22.45 -2.09 -18.52
C GLU A 383 -22.47 -2.15 -16.99
N PHE A 384 -21.42 -2.67 -16.36
CA PHE A 384 -21.30 -2.70 -14.91
C PHE A 384 -21.36 -1.29 -14.29
N PHE A 385 -20.60 -0.34 -14.82
CA PHE A 385 -20.64 1.03 -14.34
C PHE A 385 -21.97 1.72 -14.64
N HIS A 386 -22.62 1.39 -15.76
CA HIS A 386 -23.98 1.86 -16.04
C HIS A 386 -25.00 1.35 -15.01
N LYS A 387 -24.96 0.05 -14.64
CA LYS A 387 -25.80 -0.51 -13.58
C LYS A 387 -25.54 0.13 -12.22
N ILE A 388 -24.28 0.44 -11.90
CA ILE A 388 -23.91 1.20 -10.69
C ILE A 388 -24.58 2.58 -10.69
N GLU A 389 -24.50 3.30 -11.80
CA GLU A 389 -25.04 4.66 -11.90
C GLU A 389 -26.57 4.69 -11.79
N LEU A 390 -27.25 3.74 -12.44
CA LEU A 390 -28.70 3.57 -12.28
C LEU A 390 -29.09 3.30 -10.82
N LYS A 391 -28.39 2.38 -10.13
CA LYS A 391 -28.65 2.11 -8.71
C LYS A 391 -28.34 3.33 -7.82
N ARG A 392 -27.42 4.22 -8.20
CA ARG A 392 -27.18 5.46 -7.44
C ARG A 392 -28.34 6.43 -7.56
N GLN A 393 -28.88 6.62 -8.77
CA GLN A 393 -30.03 7.49 -9.00
C GLN A 393 -31.23 7.03 -8.18
N ILE A 394 -31.54 5.73 -8.21
CA ILE A 394 -32.64 5.12 -7.44
C ILE A 394 -32.48 5.32 -5.93
N ASN A 395 -31.26 5.31 -5.40
CA ASN A 395 -31.01 5.48 -3.96
C ASN A 395 -30.95 6.96 -3.51
N GLN A 396 -31.02 7.92 -4.44
CA GLN A 396 -31.02 9.36 -4.16
C GLN A 396 -32.43 9.96 -4.20
N GLU A 397 -33.36 9.33 -4.93
CA GLU A 397 -34.80 9.53 -4.83
C GLU A 397 -35.36 8.87 -3.57
#